data_AF-A0A427FZE7-F1
#
_entry.id   AF-A0A427FZE7-F1
#
_cell.length_a   1.000
_cell.length_b   1.000
_cell.length_c   1.000
_cell.angle_alpha   90.00
_cell.angle_beta   90.00
_cell.angle_gamma   90.00
#
_symmetry.space_group_name_H-M   'P 1'
#
loop_
_entity.id
_entity.type
_entity.pdbx_description
1 polymer ?
#
loop_
_entity_poly.entity_id
_entity_poly.type
_entity_poly.pdbx_seq_one_letter_code
_entity_poly.pdbx_strand_id
1 'polypeptide(L)'
;MKDPQILALCPCSPQGCWSIDHRSFKGRCEEIVHLATLVLGSRVLAAQWLYKPAIGLRHQSPCSTLVTRSGYQQVVTLLGRIEHGVYT
;
A
#
# COMPACT_ATOMS: atom_id res chain seq x y z
N MET A 1 10.55 26.22 20.77
CA MET A 1 10.48 25.09 19.83
C MET A 1 9.48 25.53 18.77
N LYS A 2 9.92 25.85 17.55
CA LYS A 2 9.04 26.42 16.51
C LYS A 2 8.41 25.27 15.72
N ASP A 3 7.09 25.17 15.77
CA ASP A 3 6.30 24.28 14.92
C ASP A 3 6.61 24.59 13.44
N PRO A 4 6.95 23.58 12.61
CA PRO A 4 7.15 23.79 11.20
C PRO A 4 5.79 24.14 10.56
N GLN A 5 5.58 25.42 10.27
CA GLN A 5 4.42 25.85 9.49
C GLN A 5 4.63 25.44 8.04
N ILE A 6 3.72 24.61 7.53
CA ILE A 6 3.69 24.19 6.12
C ILE A 6 3.28 25.42 5.29
N LEU A 7 4.27 26.09 4.69
CA LEU A 7 4.09 27.39 4.04
C LEU A 7 3.28 27.33 2.73
N ALA A 8 3.25 26.18 2.05
CA ALA A 8 2.34 25.88 0.96
C ALA A 8 2.51 24.41 0.53
N LEU A 9 1.42 23.74 0.15
CA LEU A 9 1.51 22.56 -0.70
C LEU A 9 1.87 23.06 -2.10
N CYS A 10 3.06 22.72 -2.60
CA CYS A 10 3.45 23.04 -3.97
C CYS A 10 2.39 22.47 -4.95
N PRO A 11 1.64 23.31 -5.68
CA PRO A 11 0.54 22.86 -6.54
C PRO A 11 1.04 22.08 -7.77
N CYS A 12 2.35 22.11 -8.04
CA CYS A 12 3.01 21.42 -9.12
C CYS A 12 3.87 20.26 -8.59
N SER A 13 3.26 19.16 -8.14
CA SER A 13 3.95 17.86 -8.17
C SER A 13 3.39 17.02 -9.31
N PRO A 14 3.68 17.35 -10.58
CA PRO A 14 3.49 16.40 -11.65
C PRO A 14 4.37 15.19 -11.30
N GLN A 15 3.84 13.99 -11.48
CA GLN A 15 4.47 12.72 -11.07
C GLN A 15 5.92 12.53 -11.61
N GLY A 16 6.36 13.38 -12.53
CA GLY A 16 7.73 13.48 -13.03
C GLY A 16 8.80 13.90 -12.01
N CYS A 17 8.45 14.62 -10.93
CA CYS A 17 9.43 15.04 -9.91
C CYS A 17 9.76 13.96 -8.86
N TRP A 18 9.07 12.83 -8.88
CA TRP A 18 9.27 11.76 -7.90
C TRP A 18 10.39 10.81 -8.34
N SER A 19 11.12 10.22 -7.38
CA SER A 19 12.10 9.19 -7.71
C SER A 19 11.42 7.98 -8.35
N ILE A 20 12.19 7.20 -9.13
CA ILE A 20 11.70 5.95 -9.72
C ILE A 20 11.15 5.00 -8.65
N ASP A 21 11.78 4.96 -7.47
CA ASP A 21 11.34 4.14 -6.34
C ASP A 21 9.97 4.58 -5.83
N HIS A 22 9.74 5.89 -5.70
CA HIS A 22 8.45 6.40 -5.24
C HIS A 22 7.35 6.13 -6.27
N ARG A 23 7.61 6.35 -7.57
CA ARG A 23 6.64 6.00 -8.62
C ARG A 23 6.31 4.51 -8.61
N SER A 24 7.32 3.66 -8.46
CA SER A 24 7.14 2.21 -8.38
C SER A 24 6.38 1.79 -7.13
N PHE A 25 6.62 2.43 -5.99
CA PHE A 25 5.86 2.24 -4.77
C PHE A 25 4.39 2.61 -4.96
N LYS A 26 4.10 3.78 -5.54
CA LYS A 26 2.74 4.23 -5.79
C LYS A 26 1.98 3.27 -6.70
N GLY A 27 2.60 2.84 -7.81
CA GLY A 27 1.99 1.87 -8.73
C GLY A 27 1.69 0.53 -8.04
N ARG A 28 2.60 0.02 -7.21
CA ARG A 28 2.37 -1.19 -6.40
C ARG A 28 1.21 -1.03 -5.42
N CYS A 29 1.08 0.12 -4.77
CA CYS A 29 -0.05 0.40 -3.88
C CYS A 29 -1.39 0.41 -4.63
N GLU A 30 -1.44 1.05 -5.80
CA GLU A 30 -2.65 1.08 -6.64
C GLU A 30 -3.05 -0.33 -7.07
N GLU A 31 -2.09 -1.12 -7.54
CA GLU A 31 -2.33 -2.51 -7.95
C GLU A 31 -2.82 -3.40 -6.79
N ILE A 32 -2.20 -3.30 -5.61
CA ILE A 32 -2.65 -4.04 -4.43
C ILE A 32 -4.06 -3.63 -4.00
N VAL A 33 -4.42 -2.35 -4.08
CA VAL A 33 -5.80 -1.91 -3.78
C VAL A 33 -6.78 -2.52 -4.78
N HIS A 34 -6.42 -2.60 -6.06
CA HIS A 34 -7.24 -3.27 -7.07
C HIS A 34 -7.42 -4.76 -6.75
N LEU A 35 -6.34 -5.49 -6.49
CA LEU A 35 -6.41 -6.92 -6.13
C LEU A 35 -7.20 -7.15 -4.84
N ALA A 36 -6.93 -6.36 -3.80
CA ALA A 36 -7.64 -6.45 -2.53
C ALA A 36 -9.13 -6.09 -2.68
N THR A 37 -9.50 -5.25 -3.66
CA THR A 37 -10.92 -4.96 -3.95
C THR A 37 -11.64 -6.20 -4.49
N LEU A 38 -10.97 -6.99 -5.32
CA LEU A 38 -11.51 -8.25 -5.84
C LEU A 38 -11.69 -9.28 -4.72
N VAL A 39 -10.70 -9.40 -3.84
CA VAL A 39 -10.70 -10.38 -2.74
C VAL A 39 -11.65 -9.98 -1.61
N LEU A 40 -11.67 -8.71 -1.20
CA LEU A 40 -12.46 -8.22 -0.06
C LEU A 40 -13.85 -7.69 -0.47
N GLY A 41 -14.13 -7.61 -1.77
CA GLY A 41 -15.42 -7.18 -2.32
C GLY A 41 -15.73 -5.69 -2.23
N SER A 42 -14.84 -4.85 -1.69
CA SER A 42 -15.05 -3.41 -1.59
C SER A 42 -13.74 -2.63 -1.65
N ARG A 43 -13.74 -1.56 -2.46
CA ARG A 43 -12.60 -0.65 -2.57
C ARG A 43 -12.30 0.06 -1.25
N VAL A 44 -13.34 0.34 -0.45
CA VAL A 44 -13.17 0.95 0.88
C VAL A 44 -12.48 -0.02 1.83
N LEU A 45 -12.88 -1.29 1.83
CA LEU A 45 -12.24 -2.33 2.62
C LEU A 45 -10.80 -2.58 2.19
N ALA A 46 -10.55 -2.61 0.87
CA ALA A 46 -9.21 -2.73 0.30
C ALA A 46 -8.28 -1.59 0.72
N ALA A 47 -8.75 -0.34 0.62
CA ALA A 47 -8.00 0.82 1.06
C ALA A 47 -7.71 0.77 2.58
N GLN A 48 -8.69 0.40 3.40
CA GLN A 48 -8.48 0.25 4.85
C GLN A 48 -7.50 -0.87 5.17
N TRP A 49 -7.61 -2.01 4.48
CA TRP A 49 -6.73 -3.16 4.67
C TRP A 49 -5.27 -2.82 4.34
N LEU A 50 -5.03 -2.02 3.30
CA LEU A 50 -3.68 -1.58 2.90
C LEU A 50 -2.89 -0.89 4.05
N TYR A 51 -3.59 -0.19 4.94
CA TYR A 51 -2.99 0.54 6.06
C TYR A 51 -3.09 -0.19 7.41
N LYS A 52 -3.83 -1.30 7.49
CA LYS A 52 -3.96 -2.08 8.72
C LYS A 52 -2.84 -3.11 8.85
N PRO A 53 -2.27 -3.31 10.04
CA PRO A 53 -1.35 -4.41 10.32
C PRO A 53 -1.96 -5.75 9.94
N ALA A 54 -1.24 -6.55 9.14
CA ALA A 54 -1.65 -7.90 8.78
C ALA A 54 -0.78 -8.93 9.49
N ILE A 55 -1.40 -9.95 10.08
CA ILE A 55 -0.68 -11.01 10.83
C ILE A 55 0.29 -11.74 9.89
N GLY A 56 -0.15 -12.05 8.68
CA GLY A 56 0.66 -12.70 7.63
C GLY A 56 1.83 -11.86 7.10
N LEU A 57 1.93 -10.59 7.51
CA LEU A 57 3.05 -9.69 7.20
C LEU A 57 3.86 -9.36 8.47
N ARG A 58 3.87 -10.24 9.47
CA ARG A 58 4.57 -10.01 10.76
C ARG A 58 4.10 -8.73 11.45
N HIS A 59 2.79 -8.49 11.44
CA HIS A 59 2.15 -7.28 11.97
C HIS A 59 2.60 -5.97 11.29
N GLN A 60 3.21 -6.03 10.11
CA GLN A 60 3.43 -4.84 9.29
C GLN A 60 2.17 -4.52 8.48
N SER A 61 1.99 -3.24 8.16
CA SER A 61 0.97 -2.83 7.21
C SER A 61 1.40 -3.18 5.78
N PRO A 62 0.48 -3.62 4.91
CA PRO A 62 0.79 -3.87 3.50
C PRO A 62 1.49 -2.67 2.85
N CYS A 63 1.08 -1.43 3.13
CA CYS A 63 1.72 -0.24 2.59
C CYS A 63 3.20 -0.12 2.97
N SER A 64 3.60 -0.49 4.19
CA SER A 64 5.00 -0.45 4.60
C SER A 64 5.82 -1.55 3.94
N THR A 65 5.20 -2.71 3.67
CA THR A 65 5.86 -3.85 3.03
C THR A 65 6.06 -3.62 1.53
N LEU A 66 5.21 -2.82 0.88
CA LEU A 66 5.25 -2.56 -0.56
C LEU A 66 6.46 -1.74 -1.04
N VAL A 67 7.33 -1.28 -0.15
CA VAL A 67 8.56 -0.54 -0.52
C VAL A 67 9.48 -1.42 -1.37
N THR A 68 9.56 -2.72 -1.10
CA THR A 68 10.44 -3.66 -1.81
C THR A 68 9.68 -4.58 -2.76
N ARG A 69 10.35 -5.10 -3.79
CA ARG A 69 9.74 -6.04 -4.75
C ARG A 69 9.35 -7.36 -4.07
N SER A 70 10.20 -7.86 -3.16
CA SER A 70 9.91 -9.06 -2.36
C SER A 70 8.73 -8.83 -1.41
N GLY A 71 8.60 -7.62 -0.86
CA GLY A 71 7.45 -7.24 -0.04
C GLY A 71 6.15 -7.24 -0.84
N TYR A 72 6.16 -6.72 -2.06
CA TYR A 72 5.01 -6.82 -2.97
C TYR A 72 4.56 -8.27 -3.19
N GLN A 73 5.48 -9.20 -3.47
CA GLN A 73 5.14 -10.61 -3.67
C GLN A 73 4.55 -11.25 -2.41
N GLN A 74 5.00 -10.85 -1.21
CA GLN A 74 4.42 -11.32 0.06
C GLN A 74 2.97 -10.84 0.22
N VAL A 75 2.69 -9.58 -0.12
CA VAL A 75 1.35 -9.00 -0.04
C VAL A 75 0.40 -9.66 -1.05
N VAL A 76 0.84 -9.90 -2.29
CA VAL A 76 0.06 -10.64 -3.30
C VAL A 76 -0.24 -12.07 -2.85
N THR A 77 0.78 -12.77 -2.33
CA THR A 77 0.61 -14.12 -1.78
C THR A 77 -0.39 -14.13 -0.64
N LEU A 78 -0.31 -13.15 0.28
CA LEU A 78 -1.27 -13.03 1.36
C LEU A 78 -2.69 -12.83 0.83
N LEU A 79 -2.92 -11.93 -0.13
CA LEU A 79 -4.25 -11.75 -0.73
C LEU A 79 -4.80 -13.04 -1.35
N GLY A 80 -3.97 -13.81 -2.06
CA GLY A 80 -4.38 -15.12 -2.60
C GLY A 80 -4.78 -16.11 -1.50
N ARG A 81 -4.12 -16.08 -0.33
CA ARG A 81 -4.50 -16.91 0.82
C ARG A 81 -5.82 -16.46 1.43
N ILE A 82 -6.05 -15.13 1.52
CA ILE A 82 -7.30 -14.54 2.02
C ILE A 82 -8.47 -14.94 1.13
N GLU A 83 -8.30 -14.93 -0.20
CA GLU A 83 -9.31 -15.37 -1.16
C GLU A 83 -9.75 -16.82 -0.92
N HIS A 84 -8.82 -17.68 -0.48
CA HIS A 84 -9.09 -19.08 -0.14
C HIS A 84 -9.49 -19.28 1.34
N GLY A 85 -9.78 -18.20 2.08
CA GLY A 85 -10.23 -18.25 3.48
C GLY A 85 -9.12 -18.46 4.51
N VAL A 86 -7.84 -18.40 4.11
CA VAL A 86 -6.69 -18.58 5.00
C VAL A 86 -6.09 -17.22 5.38
N TYR A 87 -6.38 -16.76 6.59
CA TYR A 87 -5.81 -15.53 7.16
C TYR A 87 -4.82 -15.89 8.29
N THR A 88 -3.53 -16.01 7.96
CA THR A 88 -2.46 -16.24 8.94
C THR A 88 -1.28 -15.31 8.69
#